data_AF-T1PHR5-F1
#
_entry.id   AF-T1PHR5-F1
#
_cell.length_a   1.000
_cell.length_b   1.000
_cell.length_c   1.000
_cell.angle_alpha   90.00
_cell.angle_beta   90.00
_cell.angle_gamma   90.00
#
_symmetry.space_group_name_H-M   'P 1'
#
loop_
_entity.id
_entity.type
_entity.pdbx_description
1 polymer ?
#
loop_
_entity_poly.entity_id
_entity_poly.type
_entity_poly.pdbx_seq_one_letter_code
_entity_poly.pdbx_strand_id
1 'polypeptide(L)'
;MLGFEKSKELETADAAVKSLFELGNNPYVNTTRYHSEQLIKEVQRHPLDYGSMEAKLARMTVFIRRYQQHMEEHPRDKKRKVILKEMIEKRKKFLKYLRRWDYRRFEWILEKLDLVYKPPPAEFHWITRKESLQKLTDIHCEKLRQEKLDEYRKTLEEQQIPFLEDAIKKMQFIRQEQIDLGIPVTVTEEDIEQNKKKLAELKAFREETKAAARKSN
;
A
#
# COMPACT_ATOMS: atom_id res chain seq x y z
N MET A 1 11.40 28.08 -25.83
CA MET A 1 10.77 29.27 -26.44
C MET A 1 9.29 29.00 -26.58
N LEU A 2 8.44 29.76 -25.91
CA LEU A 2 7.04 29.40 -25.83
C LEU A 2 6.34 29.51 -27.21
N GLY A 3 5.92 28.39 -27.80
CA GLY A 3 5.15 28.33 -29.05
C GLY A 3 5.94 28.54 -30.35
N PHE A 4 7.17 29.07 -30.28
CA PHE A 4 8.01 29.38 -31.44
C PHE A 4 9.31 28.57 -31.48
N GLU A 5 9.30 27.37 -30.90
CA GLU A 5 10.46 26.47 -30.82
C GLU A 5 11.05 26.08 -32.18
N LYS A 6 10.29 26.21 -33.26
CA LYS A 6 10.68 25.83 -34.62
C LYS A 6 10.95 27.02 -35.55
N SER A 7 10.87 28.26 -35.05
CA SER A 7 11.10 29.46 -35.86
C SER A 7 12.60 29.71 -36.01
N LYS A 8 13.07 29.73 -37.26
CA LYS A 8 14.48 30.00 -37.60
C LYS A 8 14.84 31.46 -37.36
N GLU A 9 13.84 32.34 -37.52
CA GLU A 9 13.97 33.78 -37.33
C GLU A 9 14.26 34.12 -35.87
N LEU A 10 13.65 33.37 -34.94
CA LEU A 10 13.84 33.54 -33.51
C LEU A 10 15.25 33.12 -33.05
N GLU A 11 15.86 32.13 -33.72
CA GLU A 11 17.24 31.72 -33.43
C GLU A 11 18.23 32.83 -33.76
N THR A 12 17.98 33.57 -34.84
CA THR A 12 18.80 34.72 -35.27
C THR A 12 18.48 36.03 -34.54
N ALA A 13 17.37 36.07 -33.79
CA ALA A 13 16.92 37.29 -33.12
C ALA A 13 17.84 37.75 -31.98
N ASP A 14 17.74 39.04 -31.67
CA ASP A 14 18.43 39.67 -30.55
C ASP A 14 18.03 39.06 -29.19
N ALA A 15 18.92 39.17 -28.20
CA ALA A 15 18.71 38.63 -26.86
C ALA A 15 17.47 39.22 -26.18
N ALA A 16 17.18 40.51 -26.38
CA ALA A 16 15.99 41.14 -25.83
C ALA A 16 14.70 40.50 -26.39
N VAL A 17 14.67 40.23 -27.70
CA VAL A 17 13.55 39.56 -28.36
C VAL A 17 13.41 38.13 -27.87
N LYS A 18 14.53 37.40 -27.73
CA LYS A 18 14.54 36.03 -27.19
C LYS A 18 13.95 35.97 -25.78
N SER A 19 14.27 36.95 -24.93
CA SER A 19 13.76 37.01 -23.56
C SER A 19 12.23 37.16 -23.49
N LEU A 20 11.59 37.83 -24.45
CA LEU A 20 10.12 37.94 -24.50
C LEU A 20 9.41 36.58 -24.63
N PHE A 21 10.08 35.58 -25.22
CA PHE A 21 9.54 34.23 -25.44
C PHE A 21 10.01 33.21 -24.39
N GLU A 22 10.70 33.65 -23.35
CA GLU A 22 11.04 32.83 -22.19
C GLU A 22 9.80 32.56 -21.34
N LEU A 23 9.78 31.41 -20.66
CA LEU A 23 8.66 31.00 -19.82
C LEU A 23 8.37 31.98 -18.68
N GLY A 24 9.42 32.56 -18.06
CA GLY A 24 9.30 33.47 -16.92
C GLY A 24 8.65 34.81 -17.27
N ASN A 25 8.83 35.29 -18.49
CA ASN A 25 8.29 36.57 -18.96
C ASN A 25 6.90 36.43 -19.58
N ASN A 26 6.34 35.20 -19.61
CA ASN A 26 5.08 34.90 -20.24
C ASN A 26 3.94 34.73 -19.22
N PRO A 27 2.69 35.05 -19.59
CA PRO A 27 1.54 34.83 -18.72
C PRO A 27 1.38 33.37 -18.30
N TYR A 28 0.79 33.17 -17.12
CA TYR A 28 0.62 31.83 -16.53
C TYR A 28 -0.20 30.84 -17.38
N VAL A 29 -1.06 31.33 -18.29
CA VAL A 29 -1.79 30.48 -19.26
C VAL A 29 -0.81 29.77 -20.20
N ASN A 30 0.21 30.49 -20.65
CA ASN A 30 1.23 30.00 -21.57
C ASN A 30 2.12 28.95 -20.87
N THR A 31 2.58 29.24 -19.65
CA THR A 31 3.39 28.30 -18.87
C THR A 31 2.64 26.98 -18.61
N THR A 32 1.35 27.06 -18.25
CA THR A 32 0.51 25.88 -18.07
C THR A 32 0.38 25.06 -19.35
N ARG A 33 0.20 25.72 -20.50
CA ARG A 33 0.11 25.06 -21.79
C ARG A 33 1.41 24.32 -22.12
N TYR A 34 2.55 24.96 -21.90
CA TYR A 34 3.87 24.34 -22.08
C TYR A 34 4.02 23.08 -21.24
N HIS A 35 3.75 23.15 -19.92
CA HIS A 35 3.83 21.96 -19.05
C HIS A 35 2.84 20.86 -19.46
N SER A 36 1.64 21.25 -19.93
CA SER A 36 0.65 20.30 -20.44
C SER A 36 1.16 19.58 -21.69
N GLU A 37 1.76 20.31 -22.64
CA GLU A 37 2.32 19.74 -23.86
C GLU A 37 3.53 18.83 -23.58
N GLN A 38 4.41 19.20 -22.65
CA GLN A 38 5.53 18.34 -22.24
C GLN A 38 5.05 17.02 -21.65
N LEU A 39 4.11 17.07 -20.69
CA LEU A 39 3.58 15.85 -20.07
C LEU A 39 2.74 15.01 -21.04
N ILE A 40 2.04 15.62 -21.99
CA ILE A 40 1.34 14.88 -23.05
C ILE A 40 2.34 14.17 -23.96
N LYS A 41 3.45 14.83 -24.34
CA LYS A 41 4.48 14.23 -25.21
C LYS A 41 5.05 12.92 -24.64
N GLU A 42 5.13 12.79 -23.32
CA GLU A 42 5.61 11.58 -22.65
C GLU A 42 4.63 10.39 -22.72
N VAL A 43 3.33 10.67 -22.89
CA VAL A 43 2.27 9.66 -22.75
C VAL A 43 1.48 9.46 -24.06
N GLN A 44 1.60 10.36 -25.03
CA GLN A 44 0.91 10.30 -26.31
C GLN A 44 1.37 9.10 -27.16
N ARG A 45 0.43 8.50 -27.91
CA ARG A 45 0.75 7.36 -28.80
C ARG A 45 1.38 7.79 -30.11
N HIS A 46 0.99 8.97 -30.59
CA HIS A 46 1.51 9.60 -31.81
C HIS A 46 1.60 11.12 -31.61
N PRO A 47 2.35 11.86 -32.45
CA PRO A 47 2.64 13.28 -32.22
C PRO A 47 1.42 14.21 -32.14
N LEU A 48 0.30 13.82 -32.74
CA LEU A 48 -0.96 14.58 -32.75
C LEU A 48 -2.05 14.00 -31.82
N ASP A 49 -1.68 13.11 -30.89
CA ASP A 49 -2.65 12.48 -29.98
C ASP A 49 -2.94 13.37 -28.76
N TYR A 50 -4.04 14.10 -28.85
CA TYR A 50 -4.56 14.92 -27.74
C TYR A 50 -5.90 14.39 -27.19
N GLY A 51 -6.45 13.36 -27.83
CA GLY A 51 -7.80 12.86 -27.60
C GLY A 51 -7.87 11.57 -26.78
N SER A 52 -6.77 10.83 -26.72
CA SER A 52 -6.66 9.59 -25.95
C SER A 52 -6.91 9.81 -24.46
N MET A 53 -7.25 8.72 -23.77
CA MET A 53 -7.52 8.79 -22.33
C MET A 53 -6.24 9.17 -21.59
N GLU A 54 -5.10 8.72 -22.09
CA GLU A 54 -3.77 8.97 -21.57
C GLU A 54 -3.36 10.44 -21.70
N ALA A 55 -3.51 11.01 -22.90
CA ALA A 55 -3.26 12.44 -23.13
C ALA A 55 -4.19 13.34 -22.29
N LYS A 56 -5.47 12.95 -22.14
CA LYS A 56 -6.42 13.64 -21.26
C LYS A 56 -6.00 13.57 -19.80
N LEU A 57 -5.59 12.40 -19.31
CA LEU A 57 -5.11 12.21 -17.93
C LEU A 57 -3.86 13.05 -17.64
N ALA A 58 -2.91 13.10 -18.58
CA ALA A 58 -1.72 13.95 -18.49
C ALA A 58 -2.10 15.43 -18.38
N ARG A 59 -2.94 15.92 -19.31
CA ARG A 59 -3.44 17.29 -19.30
C ARG A 59 -4.13 17.64 -17.99
N MET A 60 -5.08 16.81 -17.55
CA MET A 60 -5.82 17.03 -16.30
C MET A 60 -4.90 17.06 -15.08
N THR A 61 -3.82 16.29 -15.08
CA THR A 61 -2.84 16.27 -13.99
C THR A 61 -2.11 17.60 -13.87
N VAL A 62 -1.70 18.22 -14.99
CA VAL A 62 -1.09 19.56 -14.97
C VAL A 62 -2.08 20.61 -14.45
N PHE A 63 -3.33 20.60 -14.93
CA PHE A 63 -4.34 21.54 -14.44
C PHE A 63 -4.69 21.35 -12.97
N ILE A 64 -4.75 20.10 -12.47
CA ILE A 64 -4.97 19.81 -11.05
C ILE A 64 -3.83 20.41 -10.21
N ARG A 65 -2.56 20.16 -10.56
CA ARG A 65 -1.39 20.71 -9.85
C ARG A 65 -1.42 22.24 -9.82
N ARG A 66 -1.75 22.86 -10.95
CA ARG A 66 -1.97 24.31 -11.05
C ARG A 66 -3.08 24.81 -10.12
N TYR A 67 -4.24 24.18 -10.16
CA TYR A 67 -5.37 24.60 -9.34
C TYR A 67 -5.13 24.36 -7.86
N GLN A 68 -4.33 23.35 -7.49
CA GLN A 68 -3.89 23.12 -6.11
C GLN A 68 -3.07 24.31 -5.61
N GLN A 69 -2.02 24.73 -6.33
CA GLN A 69 -1.22 25.91 -5.98
C GLN A 69 -2.10 27.17 -5.81
N HIS A 70 -3.01 27.40 -6.75
CA HIS A 70 -3.94 28.54 -6.67
C HIS A 70 -4.88 28.47 -5.44
N MET A 71 -5.30 27.28 -5.00
CA MET A 71 -6.13 27.11 -3.81
C MET A 71 -5.37 27.25 -2.50
N GLU A 72 -4.06 27.01 -2.49
CA GLU A 72 -3.20 27.29 -1.35
C GLU A 72 -3.09 28.81 -1.12
N GLU A 73 -2.92 29.59 -2.19
CA GLU A 73 -2.88 31.06 -2.14
C GLU A 73 -4.26 31.68 -1.89
N HIS A 74 -5.32 31.13 -2.51
CA HIS A 74 -6.67 31.70 -2.50
C HIS A 74 -7.74 30.70 -2.02
N PRO A 75 -7.75 30.31 -0.73
CA PRO A 75 -8.63 29.27 -0.21
C PRO A 75 -10.12 29.63 -0.23
N ARG A 76 -10.46 30.92 -0.38
CA ARG A 76 -11.85 31.43 -0.38
C ARG A 76 -12.52 31.38 -1.76
N ASP A 77 -11.80 31.09 -2.84
CA ASP A 77 -12.39 30.99 -4.18
C ASP A 77 -13.18 29.68 -4.35
N LYS A 78 -14.49 29.77 -4.10
CA LYS A 78 -15.41 28.64 -4.19
C LYS A 78 -15.55 28.11 -5.62
N LYS A 79 -15.50 28.97 -6.64
CA LYS A 79 -15.71 28.58 -8.03
C LYS A 79 -14.56 27.70 -8.51
N ARG A 80 -13.32 28.11 -8.23
CA ARG A 80 -12.12 27.31 -8.53
C ARG A 80 -12.07 26.01 -7.75
N LYS A 81 -12.49 26.02 -6.48
CA LYS A 81 -12.60 24.80 -5.66
C LYS A 81 -13.55 23.77 -6.27
N VAL A 82 -14.71 24.19 -6.80
CA VAL A 82 -15.64 23.31 -7.51
C VAL A 82 -15.01 22.73 -8.78
N ILE A 83 -14.38 23.57 -9.60
CA ILE A 83 -13.70 23.14 -10.83
C ILE A 83 -12.59 22.12 -10.53
N LEU A 84 -11.78 22.37 -9.50
CA LEU A 84 -10.72 21.45 -9.06
C LEU A 84 -11.31 20.10 -8.63
N LYS A 85 -12.37 20.12 -7.80
CA LYS A 85 -13.06 18.91 -7.36
C LYS A 85 -13.59 18.10 -8.55
N GLU A 86 -14.30 18.74 -9.47
CA GLU A 86 -14.82 18.08 -10.67
C GLU A 86 -13.72 17.48 -11.54
N MET A 87 -12.58 18.17 -11.68
CA MET A 87 -11.45 17.68 -12.45
C MET A 87 -10.81 16.45 -11.80
N ILE A 88 -10.65 16.46 -10.48
CA ILE A 88 -10.17 15.29 -9.73
C ILE A 88 -11.11 14.10 -9.93
N GLU A 89 -12.43 14.30 -9.81
CA GLU A 89 -13.42 13.23 -9.98
C GLU A 89 -13.49 12.71 -11.42
N LYS A 90 -13.42 13.60 -12.42
CA LYS A 90 -13.31 13.20 -13.84
C LYS A 90 -12.04 12.37 -14.08
N ARG A 91 -10.90 12.73 -13.48
CA ARG A 91 -9.63 11.98 -13.59
C ARG A 91 -9.77 10.60 -12.96
N LYS A 92 -10.34 10.51 -11.75
CA LYS A 92 -10.63 9.23 -11.08
C LYS A 92 -11.54 8.33 -11.93
N LYS A 93 -12.57 8.91 -12.56
CA LYS A 93 -13.48 8.17 -13.46
C LYS A 93 -12.74 7.57 -14.65
N PHE A 94 -11.84 8.33 -15.29
CA PHE A 94 -11.01 7.81 -16.39
C PHE A 94 -10.06 6.72 -15.94
N LEU A 95 -9.39 6.87 -14.79
CA LEU A 95 -8.54 5.82 -14.22
C LEU A 95 -9.32 4.55 -13.91
N LYS A 96 -10.55 4.66 -13.35
CA LYS A 96 -11.44 3.52 -13.12
C LYS A 96 -11.81 2.82 -14.43
N TYR A 97 -12.10 3.58 -15.48
CA TYR A 97 -12.40 3.02 -16.80
C TYR A 97 -11.20 2.30 -17.39
N LEU A 98 -10.03 2.94 -17.35
CA LEU A 98 -8.80 2.38 -17.88
C LEU A 98 -8.41 1.09 -17.17
N ARG A 99 -8.52 1.05 -15.83
CA ARG A 99 -8.27 -0.16 -15.03
C ARG A 99 -9.14 -1.35 -15.46
N ARG A 100 -10.39 -1.10 -15.86
CA ARG A 100 -11.31 -2.14 -16.35
C ARG A 100 -11.02 -2.56 -17.79
N TRP A 101 -10.57 -1.62 -18.63
CA TRP A 101 -10.38 -1.87 -20.05
C TRP A 101 -9.00 -2.46 -20.39
N ASP A 102 -7.94 -1.88 -19.84
CA ASP A 102 -6.55 -2.28 -20.09
C ASP A 102 -5.70 -2.02 -18.84
N TYR A 103 -5.45 -3.07 -18.08
CA TYR A 103 -4.74 -2.99 -16.82
C TYR A 103 -3.26 -2.61 -16.98
N ARG A 104 -2.60 -3.06 -18.06
CA ARG A 104 -1.19 -2.76 -18.33
C ARG A 104 -1.00 -1.28 -18.63
N ARG A 105 -1.90 -0.70 -19.43
CA ARG A 105 -1.90 0.76 -19.67
C ARG A 105 -2.21 1.55 -18.41
N PHE A 106 -3.11 1.04 -17.57
CA PHE A 106 -3.42 1.68 -16.30
C PHE A 106 -2.19 1.78 -15.39
N GLU A 107 -1.46 0.69 -15.17
CA GLU A 107 -0.23 0.70 -14.35
C GLU A 107 0.85 1.62 -14.94
N TRP A 108 1.08 1.52 -16.25
CA TRP A 108 2.04 2.37 -16.94
C TRP A 108 1.75 3.86 -16.77
N ILE A 109 0.48 4.28 -16.86
CA ILE A 109 0.12 5.70 -16.63
C ILE A 109 0.32 6.12 -15.18
N LEU A 110 0.00 5.25 -14.22
CA LEU A 110 0.21 5.57 -12.81
C LEU A 110 1.68 5.84 -12.53
N GLU A 111 2.57 5.02 -13.09
CA GLU A 111 4.01 5.19 -12.98
C GLU A 111 4.47 6.48 -13.71
N LYS A 112 4.06 6.68 -14.96
CA LYS A 112 4.49 7.84 -15.76
C LYS A 112 4.01 9.18 -15.22
N LEU A 113 2.78 9.26 -14.73
CA LEU A 113 2.20 10.50 -14.21
C LEU A 113 2.40 10.68 -12.70
N ASP A 114 3.06 9.74 -12.04
CA ASP A 114 3.24 9.66 -10.59
C ASP A 114 1.90 9.83 -9.84
N LEU A 115 0.99 8.90 -10.09
CA LEU A 115 -0.36 8.89 -9.54
C LEU A 115 -0.60 7.66 -8.67
N VAL A 116 -1.17 7.88 -7.48
CA VAL A 116 -1.64 6.79 -6.61
C VAL A 116 -3.15 6.62 -6.76
N TYR A 117 -3.57 5.45 -7.28
CA TYR A 117 -4.99 5.11 -7.38
C TYR A 117 -5.52 4.52 -6.07
N LYS A 118 -6.52 5.18 -5.49
CA LYS A 118 -7.29 4.65 -4.35
C LYS A 118 -8.70 4.29 -4.84
N PRO A 119 -9.13 3.02 -4.73
CA PRO A 119 -10.49 2.65 -5.10
C PRO A 119 -11.50 3.33 -4.17
N PRO A 120 -12.67 3.76 -4.68
CA PRO A 120 -13.74 4.23 -3.81
C PRO A 120 -14.25 3.09 -2.92
N PRO A 121 -14.73 3.38 -1.71
CA PRO A 121 -15.39 2.37 -0.88
C PRO A 121 -16.65 1.83 -1.59
N ALA A 122 -17.06 0.62 -1.20
CA ALA A 122 -18.26 -0.02 -1.75
C ALA A 122 -19.52 0.76 -1.39
N GLU A 123 -19.59 1.27 -0.17
CA GLU A 123 -20.72 2.02 0.37
C GLU A 123 -20.27 3.40 0.84
N PHE A 124 -21.14 4.38 0.62
CA PHE A 124 -20.99 5.72 1.16
C PHE A 124 -22.10 5.96 2.17
N HIS A 125 -21.75 6.13 3.43
CA HIS A 125 -22.67 6.53 4.48
C HIS A 125 -22.10 7.72 5.25
N TRP A 126 -22.98 8.45 5.94
CA TRP A 126 -22.54 9.53 6.81
C TRP A 126 -22.04 8.98 8.13
N ILE A 127 -20.76 9.23 8.42
CA ILE A 127 -20.14 8.83 9.68
C ILE A 127 -20.70 9.71 10.80
N THR A 128 -21.40 9.09 11.75
CA THR A 128 -21.95 9.79 12.92
C THR A 128 -20.97 9.77 14.09
N ARG A 129 -21.14 10.70 15.06
CA ARG A 129 -20.32 10.73 16.29
C ARG A 129 -20.40 9.40 17.06
N LYS A 130 -21.61 8.84 17.18
CA LYS A 130 -21.86 7.57 17.88
C LYS A 130 -21.09 6.43 17.24
N GLU A 131 -21.20 6.30 15.92
CA GLU A 131 -20.52 5.25 15.16
C GLU A 131 -18.99 5.34 15.27
N SER A 132 -18.44 6.55 15.18
CA SER A 132 -17.00 6.79 15.39
C SER A 132 -16.54 6.32 16.78
N LEU A 133 -17.29 6.65 17.83
CA LEU A 133 -16.96 6.25 19.20
C LEU A 133 -17.08 4.73 19.39
N GLN A 134 -18.12 4.11 18.83
CA GLN A 134 -18.30 2.66 18.85
C GLN A 134 -17.11 1.98 18.17
N LYS A 135 -16.73 2.42 16.96
CA LYS A 135 -15.59 1.88 16.23
C LYS A 135 -14.27 2.01 16.99
N LEU A 136 -14.01 3.14 17.65
CA LEU A 136 -12.81 3.31 18.49
C LEU A 136 -12.81 2.36 19.69
N THR A 137 -13.98 2.16 20.30
CA THR A 137 -14.16 1.23 21.41
C THR A 137 -13.95 -0.21 20.96
N ASP A 138 -14.50 -0.59 19.80
CA ASP A 138 -14.34 -1.92 19.22
C ASP A 138 -12.87 -2.22 18.92
N ILE A 139 -12.16 -1.29 18.27
CA ILE A 139 -10.71 -1.41 18.01
C ILE A 139 -9.94 -1.59 19.32
N HIS A 140 -10.27 -0.84 20.37
CA HIS A 140 -9.62 -0.97 21.66
C HIS A 140 -9.88 -2.33 22.32
N CYS A 141 -11.14 -2.78 22.33
CA CYS A 141 -11.54 -4.08 22.86
C CYS A 141 -10.91 -5.24 22.08
N GLU A 142 -10.82 -5.13 20.76
CA GLU A 142 -10.13 -6.11 19.91
C GLU A 142 -8.64 -6.18 20.23
N LYS A 143 -7.99 -5.03 20.40
CA LYS A 143 -6.58 -4.96 20.78
C LYS A 143 -6.34 -5.63 22.13
N LEU A 144 -7.14 -5.31 23.14
CA LEU A 144 -7.05 -5.94 24.46
C LEU A 144 -7.29 -7.46 24.39
N ARG A 145 -8.24 -7.90 23.55
CA ARG A 145 -8.49 -9.32 23.32
C ARG A 145 -7.28 -10.01 22.69
N GLN A 146 -6.68 -9.39 21.68
CA GLN A 146 -5.48 -9.91 21.01
C GLN A 146 -4.31 -10.01 21.99
N GLU A 147 -4.04 -8.97 22.77
CA GLU A 147 -2.98 -8.95 23.79
C GLU A 147 -3.14 -10.11 24.79
N LYS A 148 -4.36 -10.31 25.30
CA LYS A 148 -4.67 -11.43 26.22
C LYS A 148 -4.52 -12.80 25.55
N LEU A 149 -4.94 -12.95 24.30
CA LEU A 149 -4.79 -14.21 23.56
C LEU A 149 -3.31 -14.51 23.30
N ASP A 150 -2.51 -13.50 23.01
CA ASP A 150 -1.07 -13.63 22.80
C ASP A 150 -0.33 -13.98 24.09
N GLU A 151 -0.70 -13.36 25.22
CA GLU A 151 -0.21 -13.74 26.55
C GLU A 151 -0.56 -15.19 26.88
N TYR A 152 -1.83 -15.59 26.68
CA TYR A 152 -2.26 -16.95 26.92
C TYR A 152 -1.52 -17.94 26.01
N ARG A 153 -1.37 -17.61 24.74
CA ARG A 153 -0.59 -18.41 23.78
C ARG A 153 0.84 -18.62 24.26
N LYS A 154 1.53 -17.57 24.74
CA LYS A 154 2.89 -17.69 25.30
C LYS A 154 2.93 -18.62 26.49
N THR A 155 1.97 -18.51 27.41
CA THR A 155 1.92 -19.43 28.58
C THR A 155 1.71 -20.89 28.17
N LEU A 156 0.82 -21.14 27.19
CA LEU A 156 0.62 -22.49 26.66
C LEU A 156 1.87 -23.00 25.95
N GLU A 157 2.52 -22.15 25.15
CA GLU A 157 3.80 -22.48 24.53
C GLU A 157 4.78 -22.88 25.62
N GLU A 158 5.06 -22.04 26.62
CA GLU A 158 5.97 -22.36 27.74
C GLU A 158 5.69 -23.74 28.38
N GLN A 159 4.41 -24.07 28.61
CA GLN A 159 3.96 -25.34 29.21
C GLN A 159 4.16 -26.59 28.33
N GLN A 160 4.33 -26.45 27.01
CA GLN A 160 4.47 -27.61 26.10
C GLN A 160 5.70 -28.47 26.40
N ILE A 161 6.85 -27.87 26.73
CA ILE A 161 8.08 -28.62 26.99
C ILE A 161 7.95 -29.44 28.30
N PRO A 162 7.60 -28.83 29.46
CA PRO A 162 7.35 -29.58 30.68
C PRO A 162 6.29 -30.68 30.50
N PHE A 163 5.21 -30.38 29.79
CA PHE A 163 4.14 -31.35 29.52
C PHE A 163 4.65 -32.59 28.78
N LEU A 164 5.45 -32.41 27.74
CA LEU A 164 6.03 -33.52 26.99
C LEU A 164 7.07 -34.30 27.81
N GLU A 165 7.90 -33.62 28.59
CA GLU A 165 8.86 -34.28 29.49
C GLU A 165 8.16 -35.17 30.52
N ASP A 166 7.11 -34.66 31.15
CA ASP A 166 6.32 -35.42 32.12
C ASP A 166 5.49 -36.52 31.46
N ALA A 167 4.98 -36.30 30.25
CA ALA A 167 4.31 -37.34 29.46
C ALA A 167 5.25 -38.51 29.15
N ILE A 168 6.49 -38.23 28.73
CA ILE A 168 7.51 -39.26 28.48
C ILE A 168 7.82 -40.03 29.76
N LYS A 169 8.06 -39.34 30.89
CA LYS A 169 8.32 -39.99 32.19
C LYS A 169 7.18 -40.91 32.61
N LYS A 170 5.93 -40.42 32.51
CA LYS A 170 4.73 -41.20 32.85
C LYS A 170 4.56 -42.41 31.94
N MET A 171 4.77 -42.25 30.63
CA MET A 171 4.72 -43.37 29.68
C MET A 171 5.78 -44.43 29.99
N GLN A 172 7.01 -44.02 30.32
CA GLN A 172 8.07 -44.95 30.73
C GLN A 172 7.73 -45.68 32.02
N PHE A 173 7.22 -44.97 33.02
CA PHE A 173 6.79 -45.54 34.30
C PHE A 173 5.65 -46.56 34.13
N ILE A 174 4.57 -46.19 33.42
CA ILE A 174 3.44 -47.09 33.15
C ILE A 174 3.91 -48.35 32.42
N ARG A 175 4.80 -48.21 31.43
CA ARG A 175 5.35 -49.36 30.70
C ARG A 175 6.15 -50.29 31.61
N GLN A 176 6.98 -49.75 32.50
CA GLN A 176 7.75 -50.56 33.47
C GLN A 176 6.82 -51.32 34.42
N GLU A 177 5.86 -50.63 35.03
CA GLU A 177 4.87 -51.24 35.92
C GLU A 177 4.06 -52.36 35.23
N GLN A 178 3.66 -52.16 33.97
CA GLN A 178 2.96 -53.20 33.20
C GLN A 178 3.82 -54.45 32.99
N ILE A 179 5.11 -54.27 32.72
CA ILE A 179 6.07 -55.38 32.56
C ILE A 179 6.26 -56.10 33.91
N ASP A 180 6.44 -55.36 34.99
CA ASP A 180 6.68 -55.90 36.33
C ASP A 180 5.46 -56.69 36.85
N LEU A 181 4.25 -56.23 36.55
CA LEU A 181 3.00 -56.91 36.88
C LEU A 181 2.62 -58.05 35.92
N GLY A 182 3.37 -58.24 34.81
CA GLY A 182 3.10 -59.26 33.81
C GLY A 182 1.82 -59.03 32.99
N ILE A 183 1.38 -57.78 32.85
CA ILE A 183 0.18 -57.36 32.11
C ILE A 183 0.59 -57.06 30.65
N PRO A 184 -0.26 -57.31 29.64
CA PRO A 184 0.02 -56.88 28.27
C PRO A 184 0.32 -55.38 28.18
N VAL A 185 1.47 -55.07 27.56
CA VAL A 185 1.96 -53.70 27.43
C VAL A 185 1.07 -52.90 26.49
N THR A 186 0.53 -51.79 27.00
CA THR A 186 -0.35 -50.89 26.23
C THR A 186 0.43 -49.74 25.59
N VAL A 187 1.48 -49.26 26.25
CA VAL A 187 2.31 -48.14 25.78
C VAL A 187 3.50 -48.70 24.98
N THR A 188 3.52 -48.47 23.66
CA THR A 188 4.58 -48.99 22.79
C THR A 188 5.87 -48.16 22.89
N GLU A 189 7.01 -48.72 22.50
CA GLU A 189 8.29 -47.96 22.46
C GLU A 189 8.23 -46.86 21.41
N GLU A 190 7.55 -47.13 20.30
CA GLU A 190 7.32 -46.19 19.22
C GLU A 190 6.59 -44.93 19.73
N ASP A 191 5.58 -45.08 20.59
CA ASP A 191 4.86 -43.94 21.18
C ASP A 191 5.78 -43.06 22.04
N ILE A 192 6.70 -43.68 22.80
CA ILE A 192 7.69 -42.97 23.61
C ILE A 192 8.69 -42.24 22.71
N GLU A 193 9.16 -42.88 21.65
CA GLU A 193 10.07 -42.28 20.67
C GLU A 193 9.43 -41.12 19.92
N GLN A 194 8.16 -41.24 19.52
CA GLN A 194 7.43 -40.15 18.87
C GLN A 194 7.34 -38.92 19.77
N ASN A 195 7.06 -39.10 21.06
CA ASN A 195 7.03 -37.98 22.01
C ASN A 195 8.43 -37.39 22.26
N LYS A 196 9.47 -38.21 22.29
CA LYS A 196 10.88 -37.74 22.35
C LYS A 196 11.27 -36.94 21.11
N LYS A 197 10.86 -37.39 19.92
CA LYS A 197 11.09 -36.66 18.65
C LYS A 197 10.39 -35.30 18.68
N LYS A 198 9.10 -35.25 19.04
CA LYS A 198 8.34 -34.00 19.20
C LYS A 198 9.00 -33.04 20.21
N LEU A 199 9.49 -33.56 21.34
CA LEU A 199 10.20 -32.75 22.34
C LEU A 199 11.50 -32.16 21.76
N ALA A 200 12.27 -32.96 21.02
CA ALA A 200 13.52 -32.52 20.39
C ALA A 200 13.26 -31.45 19.32
N GLU A 201 12.26 -31.68 18.46
CA GLU A 201 11.83 -30.72 17.43
C GLU A 201 11.39 -29.39 18.04
N LEU A 202 10.57 -29.41 19.10
CA LEU A 202 10.13 -28.20 19.79
C LEU A 202 11.29 -27.45 20.46
N LYS A 203 12.26 -28.16 21.05
CA LYS A 203 13.45 -27.54 21.62
C LYS A 203 14.32 -26.89 20.54
N ALA A 204 14.55 -27.57 19.42
CA ALA A 204 15.29 -27.04 18.29
C ALA A 204 14.62 -25.77 17.73
N PHE A 205 13.31 -25.82 17.50
CA PHE A 205 12.54 -24.67 17.00
C PHE A 205 12.61 -23.45 17.95
N ARG A 206 12.60 -23.66 19.27
CA ARG A 206 12.77 -22.56 20.25
C ARG A 206 14.16 -21.95 20.21
N GLU A 207 15.20 -22.75 20.03
CA GLU A 207 16.56 -22.22 19.95
C GLU A 207 16.78 -21.46 18.62
N GLU A 208 16.23 -21.96 17.51
CA GLU A 208 16.23 -21.25 16.23
C GLU A 208 15.50 -19.91 16.30
N THR A 209 14.30 -19.87 16.88
CA THR A 209 13.52 -18.63 17.05
C THR A 209 14.20 -17.63 17.97
N LYS A 210 14.80 -18.08 19.08
CA LYS A 210 15.64 -17.20 19.94
C LYS A 210 16.87 -16.69 19.20
N ALA A 211 17.54 -17.53 18.41
CA ALA A 211 18.71 -17.14 17.64
C ALA A 211 18.35 -16.12 16.54
N ALA A 212 17.20 -16.28 15.90
CA ALA A 212 16.67 -15.31 14.92
C ALA A 212 16.35 -13.96 15.59
N ALA A 213 15.70 -13.96 16.76
CA ALA A 213 15.40 -12.74 17.51
C ALA A 213 16.67 -11.98 17.96
N ARG A 214 17.74 -12.71 18.31
CA ARG A 214 19.05 -12.12 18.64
C ARG A 214 19.78 -11.50 17.45
N LYS A 215 19.51 -11.95 16.22
CA LYS A 215 20.14 -11.43 15.00
C LYS A 215 19.41 -10.20 14.42
N SER A 216 18.14 -9.99 14.76
CA SER A 216 17.36 -8.84 14.27
C SER A 216 17.44 -7.60 15.17
N ASN A 217 17.97 -7.75 16.38
CA ASN A 217 18.29 -6.66 17.31
C ASN A 217 19.77 -6.32 17.21
#